data_AF-A0AAP5Z140-F1
#
_entry.id   AF-A0AAP5Z140-F1
#
_cell.length_a   1.000
_cell.length_b   1.000
_cell.length_c   1.000
_cell.angle_alpha   90.00
_cell.angle_beta   90.00
_cell.angle_gamma   90.00
#
_symmetry.space_group_name_H-M   'P 1'
#
loop_
_entity.id
_entity.type
_entity.pdbx_description
1 polymer ?
#
loop_
_entity_poly.entity_id
_entity_poly.type
_entity_poly.pdbx_seq_one_letter_code
_entity_poly.pdbx_strand_id
1 'polypeptide(L)'
;MHPHTSLTFEQCQKARVSRDSRFDGRFYVAVKTTGIFCRPICPANLPKEENVEYFTDKAQALKAGYRPCLRCRPDSAPGSWAWKGVETTFQRAISLIDRGELHHHSVSELAERVGISDRYLRMLFEQYLGMSPKQYAQYQQLMFAKQLLHSSSMSVTEVGFAAGFNSTRRFNDAFQKFLKLTPSQVRRREFDGVSTNRIALSYRGELNWQHML
;
A
#
# COMPACT_ATOMS: atom_id res chain seq x y z
N MET A 1 0.42 21.09 21.28
CA MET A 1 -0.96 21.44 21.70
C MET A 1 -1.92 20.84 20.68
N HIS A 2 -2.52 19.68 20.96
CA HIS A 2 -3.55 19.10 20.09
C HIS A 2 -4.93 19.59 20.55
N PRO A 3 -5.74 20.23 19.69
CA PRO A 3 -7.08 20.66 20.05
C PRO A 3 -7.95 19.41 20.25
N HIS A 4 -8.33 19.12 21.49
CA HIS A 4 -9.36 18.14 21.81
C HIS A 4 -10.72 18.72 21.39
N THR A 5 -11.04 18.69 20.10
CA THR A 5 -12.43 18.82 19.66
C THR A 5 -13.13 17.53 20.10
N SER A 6 -13.81 17.58 21.24
CA SER A 6 -14.64 16.49 21.75
C SER A 6 -15.72 16.17 20.72
N LEU A 7 -15.62 14.98 20.11
CA LEU A 7 -16.63 14.48 19.18
C LEU A 7 -17.95 14.26 19.90
N THR A 8 -19.06 14.65 19.30
CA THR A 8 -20.39 14.35 19.84
C THR A 8 -20.73 12.87 19.65
N PHE A 9 -21.65 12.32 20.45
CA PHE A 9 -22.10 10.94 20.28
C PHE A 9 -22.70 10.69 18.89
N GLU A 10 -23.41 11.67 18.32
CA GLU A 10 -23.94 11.58 16.96
C GLU A 10 -22.82 11.49 15.91
N GLN A 11 -21.73 12.25 16.08
CA GLN A 11 -20.57 12.16 15.19
C GLN A 11 -19.87 10.80 15.30
N CYS A 12 -19.71 10.29 16.53
CA CYS A 12 -19.14 8.96 16.77
C CYS A 12 -20.00 7.86 16.15
N GLN A 13 -21.32 7.95 16.28
CA GLN A 13 -22.26 7.02 15.65
C GLN A 13 -22.15 7.05 14.13
N LYS A 14 -22.22 8.23 13.51
CA LYS A 14 -22.11 8.38 12.05
C LYS A 14 -20.78 7.80 11.54
N ALA A 15 -19.67 8.15 12.19
CA ALA A 15 -18.34 7.64 11.83
C ALA A 15 -18.21 6.11 12.00
N ARG A 16 -18.81 5.54 13.05
CA ARG A 16 -18.85 4.09 13.28
C ARG A 16 -19.66 3.37 12.20
N VAL A 17 -20.84 3.89 11.86
CA VAL A 17 -21.74 3.28 10.86
C VAL A 17 -21.12 3.34 9.47
N SER A 18 -20.51 4.47 9.10
CA SER A 18 -19.82 4.61 7.81
C SER A 18 -18.43 3.98 7.77
N ARG A 19 -17.89 3.55 8.92
CA ARG A 19 -16.51 3.06 9.09
C ARG A 19 -15.48 4.05 8.52
N ASP A 20 -15.66 5.33 8.84
CA ASP A 20 -14.83 6.41 8.31
C ASP A 20 -13.40 6.37 8.89
N SER A 21 -12.43 6.13 8.01
CA SER A 21 -11.00 6.02 8.37
C SER A 21 -10.42 7.30 8.94
N ARG A 22 -11.02 8.47 8.67
CA ARG A 22 -10.59 9.76 9.24
C ARG A 22 -10.79 9.84 10.75
N PHE A 23 -11.61 8.96 11.31
CA PHE A 23 -11.88 8.86 12.74
C PHE A 23 -11.14 7.71 13.41
N ASP A 24 -10.37 6.91 12.67
CA ASP A 24 -9.63 5.80 13.24
C ASP A 24 -8.63 6.28 14.30
N GLY A 25 -8.71 5.70 15.50
CA GLY A 25 -7.92 6.12 16.66
C GLY A 25 -8.33 7.44 17.32
N ARG A 26 -9.36 8.14 16.84
CA ARG A 26 -9.88 9.35 17.49
C ARG A 26 -10.86 9.06 18.64
N PHE A 27 -11.51 7.91 18.58
CA PHE A 27 -12.37 7.37 19.63
C PHE A 27 -12.44 5.85 19.52
N TYR A 28 -13.02 5.21 20.52
CA TYR A 28 -13.19 3.78 20.64
C TYR A 28 -14.65 3.44 20.93
N VAL A 29 -15.09 2.29 20.43
CA VAL A 29 -16.48 1.82 20.51
C VAL A 29 -16.50 0.59 21.40
N ALA A 30 -17.11 0.68 22.57
CA ALA A 30 -17.35 -0.47 23.45
C ALA A 30 -18.75 -1.02 23.25
N VAL A 31 -18.89 -2.35 23.34
CA VAL A 31 -20.16 -3.05 23.13
C VAL A 31 -20.53 -3.80 24.39
N LYS A 32 -21.57 -3.31 25.08
CA LYS A 32 -22.04 -3.83 26.38
C LYS A 32 -22.28 -5.33 26.37
N THR A 33 -22.95 -5.84 25.33
CA THR A 33 -23.34 -7.25 25.22
C THR A 33 -22.17 -8.21 25.02
N THR A 34 -21.04 -7.74 24.49
CA THR A 34 -19.87 -8.61 24.20
C THR A 34 -18.70 -8.36 25.14
N GLY A 35 -18.71 -7.26 25.90
CA GLY A 35 -17.56 -6.85 26.71
C GLY A 35 -16.32 -6.50 25.88
N ILE A 36 -16.49 -6.14 24.60
CA ILE A 36 -15.39 -5.83 23.68
C ILE A 36 -15.40 -4.35 23.30
N PHE A 37 -14.23 -3.72 23.28
CA PHE A 37 -14.05 -2.43 22.63
C PHE A 37 -13.26 -2.54 21.32
N CYS A 38 -13.61 -1.69 20.37
CA CYS A 38 -13.18 -1.70 18.98
C CYS A 38 -12.77 -0.31 18.52
N ARG A 39 -12.10 -0.27 17.37
CA ARG A 39 -11.92 0.94 16.56
C ARG A 39 -13.21 1.24 15.76
N PRO A 40 -13.45 2.50 15.34
CA PRO A 40 -14.64 2.86 14.57
C PRO A 40 -14.69 2.22 13.18
N ILE A 41 -13.54 1.80 12.65
CA ILE A 41 -13.46 1.13 11.34
C ILE A 41 -13.48 -0.40 11.42
N CYS A 42 -13.86 -0.96 12.57
CA CYS A 42 -13.88 -2.41 12.76
C CYS A 42 -14.81 -3.08 11.72
N PRO A 43 -14.33 -4.09 10.97
CA PRO A 43 -15.14 -4.80 9.98
C PRO A 43 -16.14 -5.78 10.59
N ALA A 44 -16.20 -5.89 11.93
CA ALA A 44 -17.22 -6.68 12.61
C ALA A 44 -18.62 -6.12 12.35
N ASN A 45 -19.64 -6.97 12.53
CA ASN A 45 -21.04 -6.57 12.41
C ASN A 45 -21.33 -5.43 13.38
N LEU A 46 -22.07 -4.42 12.90
CA LEU A 46 -22.37 -3.25 13.71
C LEU A 46 -23.37 -3.62 14.81
N PRO A 47 -23.05 -3.36 16.09
CA PRO A 47 -24.01 -3.51 17.17
C PRO A 47 -25.12 -2.45 17.08
N LYS A 48 -26.27 -2.75 17.69
CA LYS A 48 -27.35 -1.79 17.95
C LYS A 48 -26.85 -0.66 18.85
N GLU A 49 -27.31 0.57 18.61
CA GLU A 49 -26.85 1.76 19.32
C GLU A 49 -27.04 1.68 20.84
N GLU A 50 -28.14 1.08 21.31
CA GLU A 50 -28.45 0.89 22.73
C GLU A 50 -27.34 0.13 23.51
N ASN A 51 -26.60 -0.71 22.79
CA ASN A 51 -25.52 -1.55 23.31
C ASN A 51 -24.13 -0.94 23.14
N VAL A 52 -24.04 0.30 22.65
CA VAL A 52 -22.77 0.98 22.33
C VAL A 52 -22.45 2.06 23.35
N GLU A 53 -21.16 2.12 23.71
CA GLU A 53 -20.57 3.23 24.46
C GLU A 53 -19.35 3.75 23.70
N TYR A 54 -19.13 5.06 23.73
CA TYR A 54 -18.00 5.70 23.07
C TYR A 54 -17.00 6.23 24.09
N PHE A 55 -15.72 5.90 23.87
CA PHE A 55 -14.61 6.35 24.71
C PHE A 55 -13.63 7.18 23.88
N THR A 56 -13.07 8.22 24.48
CA THR A 56 -12.04 9.04 23.82
C THR A 56 -10.69 8.32 23.75
N ASP A 57 -10.40 7.49 24.76
CA ASP A 57 -9.12 6.80 24.90
C ASP A 57 -9.33 5.31 25.20
N LYS A 58 -8.45 4.45 24.70
CA LYS A 58 -8.49 3.00 24.93
C LYS A 58 -8.33 2.63 26.41
N ALA A 59 -7.61 3.42 27.20
CA ALA A 59 -7.46 3.22 28.63
C ALA A 59 -8.78 3.41 29.39
N GLN A 60 -9.67 4.29 28.93
CA GLN A 60 -11.00 4.46 29.52
C GLN A 60 -11.84 3.19 29.31
N ALA A 61 -11.82 2.63 28.11
CA ALA A 61 -12.51 1.38 27.79
C ALA A 61 -11.96 0.19 28.60
N LEU A 62 -10.64 0.09 28.76
CA LEU A 62 -10.01 -0.94 29.60
C LEU A 62 -10.41 -0.79 31.07
N LYS A 63 -10.39 0.44 31.60
CA LYS A 63 -10.80 0.73 32.99
C LYS A 63 -12.28 0.41 33.22
N ALA A 64 -13.13 0.57 32.21
CA ALA A 64 -14.54 0.19 32.24
C ALA A 64 -14.78 -1.33 32.10
N GLY A 65 -13.72 -2.14 31.97
CA GLY A 65 -13.81 -3.61 31.96
C GLY A 65 -13.94 -4.24 30.58
N TYR A 66 -13.82 -3.47 29.49
CA TYR A 66 -13.90 -4.03 28.14
C TYR A 66 -12.55 -4.59 27.69
N ARG A 67 -12.57 -5.77 27.05
CA ARG A 67 -11.37 -6.36 26.41
C ARG A 67 -11.18 -5.80 24.98
N PRO A 68 -9.93 -5.68 24.49
CA PRO A 68 -9.69 -5.22 23.13
C PRO A 68 -10.15 -6.24 22.08
N CYS A 69 -10.66 -5.73 20.97
CA CYS A 69 -11.05 -6.54 19.82
C CYS A 69 -9.85 -7.17 19.11
N LEU A 70 -9.87 -8.49 18.93
CA LEU A 70 -8.82 -9.21 18.22
C LEU A 70 -8.82 -8.99 16.70
N ARG A 71 -9.90 -8.43 16.15
CA ARG A 71 -10.06 -8.20 14.71
C ARG A 71 -9.52 -6.85 14.25
N CYS A 72 -9.86 -5.77 14.97
CA CYS A 72 -9.36 -4.42 14.68
C CYS A 72 -8.19 -3.97 15.57
N ARG A 73 -7.76 -4.82 16.53
CA ARG A 73 -6.56 -4.63 17.36
C ARG A 73 -6.39 -3.20 17.90
N PRO A 74 -7.39 -2.65 18.63
CA PRO A 74 -7.35 -1.27 19.14
C PRO A 74 -6.28 -1.07 20.22
N ASP A 75 -5.77 -2.17 20.78
CA ASP A 75 -4.67 -2.25 21.72
C ASP A 75 -3.30 -1.95 21.08
N SER A 76 -3.15 -2.25 19.78
CA SER A 76 -1.90 -2.05 19.05
C SER A 76 -1.52 -0.57 18.90
N ALA A 77 -0.24 -0.30 18.68
CA ALA A 77 0.24 1.06 18.41
C ALA A 77 -0.37 1.59 17.09
N PRO A 78 -0.87 2.84 17.05
CA PRO A 78 -1.38 3.45 15.82
C PRO A 78 -0.35 3.34 14.68
N GLY A 79 -0.81 2.92 13.50
CA GLY A 79 0.04 2.76 12.32
C GLY A 79 0.96 1.53 12.30
N SER A 80 1.04 0.76 13.39
CA SER A 80 1.77 -0.51 13.42
C SER A 80 1.19 -1.54 12.45
N TRP A 81 1.96 -2.58 12.15
CA TRP A 81 1.52 -3.67 11.28
C TRP A 81 0.25 -4.37 11.77
N ALA A 82 0.12 -4.55 13.08
CA ALA A 82 -1.08 -5.11 13.70
C ALA A 82 -2.28 -4.15 13.59
N TRP A 83 -2.04 -2.84 13.67
CA TRP A 83 -3.10 -1.82 13.49
C TRP A 83 -3.61 -1.77 12.05
N LYS A 84 -2.71 -1.78 11.07
CA LYS A 84 -3.06 -1.77 9.64
C LYS A 84 -3.78 -3.03 9.18
N GLY A 85 -3.57 -4.16 9.88
CA GLY A 85 -4.27 -5.42 9.60
C GLY A 85 -4.01 -5.91 8.17
N VAL A 86 -5.06 -6.06 7.38
CA VAL A 86 -4.99 -6.55 5.99
C VAL A 86 -4.13 -5.66 5.08
N GLU A 87 -4.12 -4.35 5.33
CA GLU A 87 -3.31 -3.40 4.56
C GLU A 87 -1.81 -3.72 4.66
N THR A 88 -1.35 -4.31 5.77
CA THR A 88 0.03 -4.77 5.94
C THR A 88 0.41 -5.80 4.88
N THR A 89 -0.44 -6.80 4.65
CA THR A 89 -0.19 -7.85 3.65
C THR A 89 -0.12 -7.26 2.25
N PHE A 90 -1.01 -6.31 1.96
CA PHE A 90 -1.01 -5.58 0.70
C PHE A 90 0.26 -4.73 0.51
N GLN A 91 0.68 -3.96 1.53
CA GLN A 91 1.92 -3.16 1.50
C GLN A 91 3.16 -4.05 1.33
N ARG A 92 3.18 -5.22 1.98
CA ARG A 92 4.25 -6.20 1.82
C ARG A 92 4.29 -6.75 0.38
N ALA A 93 3.13 -7.04 -0.20
CA ALA A 93 3.05 -7.51 -1.58
C ALA A 93 3.53 -6.44 -2.58
N ILE A 94 3.15 -5.16 -2.40
CA ILE A 94 3.70 -4.04 -3.19
C ILE A 94 5.21 -4.00 -3.08
N SER A 95 5.76 -4.03 -1.85
CA SER A 95 7.21 -3.93 -1.66
C SER A 95 7.97 -5.07 -2.34
N LEU A 96 7.39 -6.27 -2.39
CA LEU A 96 7.95 -7.40 -3.13
C LEU A 96 7.90 -7.18 -4.65
N ILE A 97 6.78 -6.67 -5.17
CA ILE A 97 6.67 -6.35 -6.61
C ILE A 97 7.64 -5.24 -7.01
N ASP A 98 7.80 -4.21 -6.19
CA ASP A 98 8.73 -3.11 -6.44
C ASP A 98 10.20 -3.55 -6.44
N ARG A 99 10.50 -4.67 -5.77
CA ARG A 99 11.82 -5.34 -5.81
C ARG A 99 11.98 -6.29 -7.01
N GLY A 100 10.98 -6.38 -7.87
CA GLY A 100 11.02 -7.17 -9.09
C GLY A 100 10.66 -8.65 -8.92
N GLU A 101 10.01 -9.04 -7.82
CA GLU A 101 9.66 -10.46 -7.55
C GLU A 101 8.84 -11.08 -8.70
N LEU A 102 7.95 -10.30 -9.33
CA LEU A 102 7.13 -10.79 -10.46
C LEU A 102 7.87 -10.83 -11.82
N HIS A 103 9.17 -10.52 -11.86
CA HIS A 103 10.00 -10.77 -13.06
C HIS A 103 10.35 -12.25 -13.19
N HIS A 104 10.51 -12.94 -12.06
CA HIS A 104 10.97 -14.32 -11.99
C HIS A 104 9.91 -15.26 -11.42
N HIS A 105 8.98 -14.75 -10.62
CA HIS A 105 7.93 -15.53 -9.99
C HIS A 105 6.54 -15.21 -10.52
N SER A 106 5.65 -16.17 -10.36
CA SER A 106 4.22 -16.05 -10.63
C SER A 106 3.50 -15.29 -9.50
N VAL A 107 2.28 -14.83 -9.79
CA VAL A 107 1.41 -14.21 -8.79
C VAL A 107 1.04 -15.20 -7.68
N SER A 108 0.99 -16.50 -8.00
CA SER A 108 0.69 -17.55 -7.01
C SER A 108 1.82 -17.71 -6.00
N GLU A 109 3.07 -17.75 -6.46
CA GLU A 109 4.25 -17.81 -5.57
C GLU A 109 4.36 -16.55 -4.70
N LEU A 110 4.07 -15.37 -5.27
CA LEU A 110 4.01 -14.13 -4.50
C LEU A 110 2.95 -14.21 -3.39
N ALA A 111 1.75 -14.70 -3.71
CA ALA A 111 0.66 -14.86 -2.76
C ALA A 111 1.02 -15.81 -1.62
N GLU A 112 1.63 -16.96 -1.94
CA GLU A 112 2.14 -17.92 -0.95
C GLU A 112 3.18 -17.27 -0.03
N ARG A 113 4.11 -16.49 -0.59
CA ARG A 113 5.15 -15.79 0.17
C ARG A 113 4.59 -14.75 1.15
N VAL A 114 3.47 -14.10 0.81
CA VAL A 114 2.78 -13.18 1.72
C VAL A 114 1.73 -13.87 2.62
N GLY A 115 1.57 -15.19 2.49
CA GLY A 115 0.72 -16.02 3.37
C GLY A 115 -0.77 -15.97 3.05
N ILE A 116 -1.14 -15.70 1.79
CA ILE A 116 -2.54 -15.62 1.35
C ILE A 116 -2.76 -16.34 0.01
N SER A 117 -4.02 -16.56 -0.38
CA SER A 117 -4.34 -17.14 -1.69
C SER A 117 -4.17 -16.11 -2.82
N ASP A 118 -3.87 -16.56 -4.04
CA ASP A 118 -3.82 -15.70 -5.24
C ASP A 118 -5.14 -14.93 -5.42
N ARG A 119 -6.28 -15.61 -5.25
CA ARG A 119 -7.61 -14.97 -5.31
C ARG A 119 -7.71 -13.79 -4.33
N TYR A 120 -7.27 -13.98 -3.09
CA TYR A 120 -7.32 -12.92 -2.09
C TYR A 120 -6.34 -11.79 -2.42
N LEU A 121 -5.13 -12.12 -2.89
CA LEU A 121 -4.15 -11.12 -3.32
C LEU A 121 -4.70 -10.22 -4.43
N ARG A 122 -5.33 -10.80 -5.46
CA ARG A 122 -5.98 -10.04 -6.54
C ARG A 122 -7.10 -9.15 -6.02
N MET A 123 -7.91 -9.66 -5.10
CA MET A 123 -8.99 -8.89 -4.48
C MET A 123 -8.43 -7.67 -3.71
N LEU A 124 -7.32 -7.83 -2.98
CA LEU A 124 -6.67 -6.71 -2.29
C LEU A 124 -6.16 -5.66 -3.29
N PHE A 125 -5.50 -6.10 -4.35
CA PHE A 125 -4.99 -5.21 -5.40
C PHE A 125 -6.11 -4.42 -6.09
N GLU A 126 -7.23 -5.07 -6.39
CA GLU A 126 -8.42 -4.39 -6.92
C GLU A 126 -9.00 -3.39 -5.91
N GLN A 127 -9.10 -3.78 -4.64
CA GLN A 127 -9.66 -2.93 -3.58
C GLN A 127 -8.82 -1.67 -3.32
N TYR A 128 -7.48 -1.80 -3.31
CA TYR A 128 -6.58 -0.70 -2.94
C TYR A 128 -6.07 0.11 -4.14
N LEU A 129 -5.92 -0.47 -5.33
CA LEU A 129 -5.37 0.20 -6.51
C LEU A 129 -6.28 0.17 -7.75
N GLY A 130 -7.36 -0.62 -7.75
CA GLY A 130 -8.21 -0.80 -8.93
C GLY A 130 -7.49 -1.49 -10.10
N MET A 131 -6.45 -2.27 -9.82
CA MET A 131 -5.71 -3.02 -10.85
C MET A 131 -5.13 -4.30 -10.29
N SER A 132 -4.89 -5.30 -11.15
CA SER A 132 -4.29 -6.57 -10.75
C SER A 132 -2.79 -6.47 -10.39
N PRO A 133 -2.24 -7.42 -9.59
CA PRO A 133 -0.81 -7.46 -9.26
C PRO A 133 0.10 -7.45 -10.49
N LYS A 134 -0.30 -8.15 -11.55
CA LYS A 134 0.45 -8.23 -12.81
C LYS A 134 0.45 -6.91 -13.58
N GLN A 135 -0.67 -6.19 -13.59
CA GLN A 135 -0.73 -4.86 -14.20
C GLN A 135 0.13 -3.87 -13.43
N TYR A 136 0.10 -3.92 -12.10
CA TYR A 136 0.95 -3.09 -11.25
C TYR A 136 2.45 -3.36 -11.51
N ALA A 137 2.87 -4.63 -11.56
CA ALA A 137 4.24 -4.99 -11.91
C ALA A 137 4.65 -4.47 -13.30
N GLN A 138 3.79 -4.67 -14.31
CA GLN A 138 4.05 -4.21 -15.67
C GLN A 138 4.16 -2.67 -15.73
N TYR A 139 3.34 -1.95 -14.95
CA TYR A 139 3.44 -0.50 -14.83
C TYR A 139 4.80 -0.08 -14.25
N GLN A 140 5.27 -0.72 -13.17
CA GLN A 140 6.58 -0.44 -12.57
C GLN A 140 7.72 -0.67 -13.57
N GLN A 141 7.70 -1.80 -14.30
CA GLN A 141 8.67 -2.09 -15.35
C GLN A 141 8.72 -1.00 -16.41
N LEU A 142 7.55 -0.53 -16.87
CA LEU A 142 7.47 0.50 -17.88
C LEU A 142 7.93 1.88 -17.38
N MET A 143 7.64 2.22 -16.12
CA MET A 143 8.14 3.46 -15.51
C MET A 143 9.66 3.43 -15.37
N PHE A 144 10.23 2.30 -14.97
CA PHE A 144 11.67 2.12 -14.92
C PHE A 144 12.31 2.17 -16.32
N ALA A 145 11.72 1.50 -17.31
CA ALA A 145 12.15 1.59 -18.71
C ALA A 145 12.11 3.04 -19.22
N LYS A 146 11.04 3.78 -18.93
CA LYS A 146 10.92 5.20 -19.26
C LYS A 146 12.06 6.00 -18.62
N GLN A 147 12.36 5.78 -17.34
CA GLN A 147 13.49 6.43 -16.67
C GLN A 147 14.81 6.13 -17.39
N LEU A 148 15.08 4.87 -17.75
CA LEU A 148 16.30 4.50 -18.50
C LEU A 148 16.36 5.16 -19.88
N LEU A 149 15.25 5.27 -20.61
CA LEU A 149 15.20 5.97 -21.90
C LEU A 149 15.54 7.46 -21.78
N HIS A 150 15.32 8.07 -20.62
CA HIS A 150 15.67 9.47 -20.36
C HIS A 150 17.07 9.67 -19.78
N SER A 151 17.64 8.64 -19.14
CA SER A 151 18.82 8.77 -18.26
C SER A 151 19.98 7.84 -18.62
N SER A 152 19.87 7.04 -19.67
CA SER A 152 20.94 6.16 -20.14
C SER A 152 21.11 6.20 -21.65
N SER A 153 22.29 5.79 -22.13
CA SER A 153 22.61 5.63 -23.55
C SER A 153 22.31 4.23 -24.07
N MET A 154 21.86 3.31 -23.19
CA MET A 154 21.47 1.93 -23.53
C MET A 154 20.54 1.91 -24.74
N SER A 155 20.68 0.94 -25.64
CA SER A 155 19.74 0.73 -26.75
C SER A 155 18.33 0.41 -26.23
N VAL A 156 17.30 0.62 -27.07
CA VAL A 156 15.91 0.30 -26.71
C VAL A 156 15.76 -1.17 -26.30
N THR A 157 16.50 -2.05 -26.96
CA THR A 157 16.55 -3.49 -26.65
C THR A 157 17.12 -3.75 -25.25
N GLU A 158 18.27 -3.16 -24.93
CA GLU A 158 18.90 -3.30 -23.61
C GLU A 158 18.01 -2.72 -22.50
N VAL A 159 17.33 -1.60 -22.76
CA VAL A 159 16.37 -1.01 -21.80
C VAL A 159 15.21 -1.96 -21.52
N GLY A 160 14.66 -2.62 -22.55
CA GLY A 160 13.61 -3.61 -22.37
C GLY A 160 14.04 -4.76 -21.46
N PHE A 161 15.23 -5.31 -21.69
CA PHE A 161 15.79 -6.38 -20.85
C PHE A 161 16.10 -5.90 -19.43
N ALA A 162 16.71 -4.73 -19.28
CA ALA A 162 17.00 -4.15 -17.97
C ALA A 162 15.72 -3.87 -17.15
N ALA A 163 14.61 -3.56 -17.82
CA ALA A 163 13.30 -3.41 -17.19
C ALA A 163 12.58 -4.74 -16.89
N GLY A 164 13.22 -5.88 -17.11
CA GLY A 164 12.69 -7.21 -16.80
C GLY A 164 11.75 -7.78 -17.86
N PHE A 165 11.80 -7.30 -19.11
CA PHE A 165 11.12 -7.95 -20.22
C PHE A 165 12.02 -8.99 -20.88
N ASN A 166 11.51 -10.21 -21.07
CA ASN A 166 12.22 -11.27 -21.79
C ASN A 166 12.12 -11.17 -23.33
N SER A 167 11.49 -10.10 -23.85
CA SER A 167 11.28 -9.91 -25.28
C SER A 167 11.06 -8.45 -25.63
N THR A 168 11.86 -7.94 -26.57
CA THR A 168 11.73 -6.58 -27.10
C THR A 168 10.37 -6.33 -27.74
N ARG A 169 9.77 -7.35 -28.38
CA ARG A 169 8.43 -7.24 -28.96
C ARG A 169 7.39 -7.00 -27.87
N ARG A 170 7.39 -7.83 -26.82
CA ARG A 170 6.46 -7.69 -25.68
C ARG A 170 6.67 -6.37 -24.94
N PHE A 171 7.92 -5.91 -24.84
CA PHE A 171 8.24 -4.60 -24.29
C PHE A 171 7.61 -3.47 -25.12
N ASN A 172 7.83 -3.45 -26.43
CA ASN A 172 7.27 -2.44 -27.33
C ASN A 172 5.74 -2.45 -27.29
N ASP A 173 5.10 -3.63 -27.34
CA ASP A 173 3.64 -3.78 -27.26
C ASP A 173 3.10 -3.25 -25.94
N ALA A 174 3.75 -3.59 -24.81
CA ALA A 174 3.39 -3.09 -23.49
C ALA A 174 3.53 -1.57 -23.38
N PHE A 175 4.64 -1.03 -23.88
CA PHE A 175 4.95 0.39 -23.84
C PHE A 175 3.92 1.19 -24.66
N GLN A 176 3.62 0.74 -25.89
CA GLN A 176 2.58 1.36 -26.71
C GLN A 176 1.18 1.23 -26.08
N LYS A 177 0.86 0.08 -25.47
CA LYS A 177 -0.45 -0.14 -24.84
C LYS A 177 -0.69 0.81 -23.66
N PHE A 178 0.30 0.97 -22.78
CA PHE A 178 0.20 1.76 -21.54
C PHE A 178 0.52 3.24 -21.73
N LEU A 179 1.60 3.57 -22.45
CA LEU A 179 2.08 4.95 -22.62
C LEU A 179 1.58 5.61 -23.92
N LYS A 180 0.93 4.86 -24.83
CA LYS A 180 0.44 5.34 -26.13
C LYS A 180 1.52 5.94 -27.04
N LEU A 181 2.79 5.70 -26.71
CA LEU A 181 3.98 6.14 -27.42
C LEU A 181 4.90 4.94 -27.61
N THR A 182 5.83 5.03 -28.56
CA THR A 182 6.91 4.06 -28.72
C THR A 182 8.11 4.44 -27.85
N PRO A 183 8.94 3.47 -27.43
CA PRO A 183 10.17 3.76 -26.67
C PRO A 183 11.08 4.79 -27.35
N SER A 184 11.20 4.72 -28.68
CA SER A 184 12.01 5.66 -29.46
C SER A 184 11.47 7.09 -29.46
N GLN A 185 10.14 7.27 -29.39
CA GLN A 185 9.52 8.60 -29.27
C GLN A 185 9.74 9.23 -27.90
N VAL A 186 9.86 8.41 -26.84
CA VAL A 186 10.09 8.89 -25.47
C VAL A 186 11.56 9.21 -25.21
N ARG A 187 12.49 8.58 -25.96
CA ARG A 187 13.92 8.85 -25.82
C ARG A 187 14.24 10.32 -26.12
N ARG A 188 14.86 10.99 -25.15
CA ARG A 188 15.44 12.33 -25.35
C ARG A 188 16.65 12.18 -26.28
N ARG A 189 16.70 12.97 -27.37
CA ARG A 189 17.75 12.89 -28.40
C ARG A 189 19.10 13.46 -27.95
N GLU A 190 19.11 14.30 -26.94
CA GLU A 190 20.32 14.89 -26.37
C GLU A 190 20.81 14.01 -25.22
N PHE A 191 21.69 13.08 -25.56
CA PHE A 191 22.58 12.44 -24.60
C PHE A 191 23.99 12.94 -24.91
N ASP A 192 24.49 13.88 -24.10
CA ASP A 192 25.90 14.25 -24.15
C ASP A 192 26.71 12.97 -23.99
N GLY A 193 27.61 12.70 -24.94
CA GLY A 193 28.31 11.43 -25.17
C GLY A 193 29.26 10.97 -24.07
N VAL A 194 28.84 11.06 -22.81
CA VAL A 194 29.52 10.50 -21.67
C VAL A 194 29.24 9.00 -21.67
N SER A 195 30.30 8.19 -21.74
CA SER A 195 30.30 6.72 -21.71
C SER A 195 29.79 6.12 -20.39
N THR A 196 29.23 6.95 -19.51
CA THR A 196 28.76 6.58 -18.17
C THR A 196 27.24 6.67 -18.14
N ASN A 197 26.55 5.56 -17.90
CA ASN A 197 25.10 5.55 -17.65
C ASN A 197 24.81 6.30 -16.35
N ARG A 198 24.00 7.36 -16.38
CA ARG A 198 23.69 8.21 -15.21
C ARG A 198 22.24 8.03 -14.79
N ILE A 199 21.98 7.14 -13.84
CA ILE A 199 20.64 7.03 -13.25
C ILE A 199 20.46 8.16 -12.24
N ALA A 200 19.58 9.13 -12.53
CA ALA A 200 19.13 10.08 -11.54
C ALA A 200 18.21 9.34 -10.55
N LEU A 201 18.73 9.04 -9.36
CA LEU A 201 17.93 8.50 -8.27
C LEU A 201 17.17 9.66 -7.61
N SER A 202 15.86 9.70 -7.79
CA SER A 202 15.01 10.62 -7.02
C SER A 202 15.17 10.27 -5.54
N TYR A 203 15.52 11.26 -4.71
CA TYR A 203 15.66 11.10 -3.27
C TYR A 203 14.38 10.50 -2.66
N ARG A 204 14.50 9.32 -2.02
CA ARG A 204 13.38 8.57 -1.39
C ARG A 204 13.47 8.51 0.14
N GLY A 205 13.92 9.58 0.79
CA GLY A 205 13.93 9.70 2.26
C GLY A 205 15.31 9.97 2.86
N GLU A 206 15.35 10.16 4.18
CA GLU A 206 16.58 10.52 4.93
C GLU A 206 17.69 9.49 4.73
N LEU A 207 18.77 9.92 4.08
CA LEU A 207 20.01 9.16 4.02
C LEU A 207 20.52 9.01 5.46
N ASN A 208 20.78 7.77 5.89
CA ASN A 208 21.37 7.51 7.20
C ASN A 208 22.87 7.86 7.15
N TRP A 209 23.17 9.16 7.19
CA TRP A 209 24.51 9.72 7.07
C TRP A 209 25.47 9.18 8.14
N GLN A 210 24.96 8.83 9.33
CA GLN A 210 25.76 8.31 10.44
C GLN A 210 26.42 6.95 10.14
N HIS A 211 25.94 6.21 9.15
CA HIS A 211 26.50 4.92 8.75
C HIS A 211 27.30 4.96 7.43
N MET A 212 27.36 6.11 6.76
CA MET A 212 28.06 6.28 5.47
C MET A 212 29.38 7.06 5.59
N LEU A 213 29.69 7.59 6.77
CA LEU A 213 30.95 8.25 7.14
C LEU A 213 31.68 7.40 8.19
#